data_AF-A0A7X0J870-F1
#
_entry.id   AF-A0A7X0J870-F1
#
_cell.length_a   1.000
_cell.length_b   1.000
_cell.length_c   1.000
_cell.angle_alpha   90.00
_cell.angle_beta   90.00
_cell.angle_gamma   90.00
#
_symmetry.space_group_name_H-M   'P 1'
#
loop_
_entity.id
_entity.type
_entity.pdbx_description
1 polymer ?
#
loop_
_entity_poly.entity_id
_entity_poly.type
_entity_poly.pdbx_seq_one_letter_code
_entity_poly.pdbx_strand_id
1 'polypeptide(L)'
;MYSKRSSSPEFDQLQFDLREYKMALAPGVKAGLPSIIEKLDAIIETTKKLCETIVDTFDEPYFRFLECFFLVAKFQAAYLQSLKSGDGKSDALKQANQFNLEHLSGVAAKLDHSRPSIEVALILAAGLSASNQLTDFYKKIDELAIISLPFVHGIETNPYAHFQRHISTPDSEEKKEAEPLMLSVQFSTDNEPWANPQLLKPKTQYTINGVIKLNRLPENYDKLIIRHVSTTGDDFFVLSLPEIQLTNALSYSIRGQVVFKYAQNTFDPPIAIKLMAQLLSVSEEPAYPHLIGYDELITQVIDEKTFKYPTGFSKLNKKAWDIGLEIKKDLPDIDSQELDHFIILLSGILNYAGYCALHGIYKTIGKLSEDDFRDRLITYLSANPTIGGDIIKEGHVAGGRVEIRYQNIIAELKVEKKISDRAKMVDKYKRQPSVYASALSADLAILCILDLTDKILPSTSVANNVFTIPAVFHGFVNAPTTSKIAVIIIDGNLKNPSAY
;
A
#
# COMPACT_ATOMS: atom_id res chain seq x y z
N MET A 1 25.07 -4.98 -9.34
CA MET A 1 26.16 -4.96 -8.35
C MET A 1 25.62 -4.25 -7.12
N TYR A 2 24.78 -4.93 -6.35
CA TYR A 2 24.18 -4.36 -5.14
C TYR A 2 25.15 -4.64 -3.99
N SER A 3 25.68 -3.59 -3.37
CA SER A 3 26.55 -3.75 -2.21
C SER A 3 25.74 -4.41 -1.08
N LYS A 4 26.33 -5.46 -0.51
CA LYS A 4 25.87 -6.04 0.76
C LYS A 4 25.83 -4.92 1.80
N ARG A 5 24.71 -4.78 2.50
CA ARG A 5 24.68 -4.10 3.80
C ARG A 5 23.97 -5.00 4.79
N SER A 6 24.76 -5.60 5.67
CA SER A 6 24.34 -5.96 7.01
C SER A 6 23.93 -4.67 7.73
N SER A 7 22.78 -4.63 8.42
CA SER A 7 22.70 -3.71 9.56
C SER A 7 23.75 -4.18 10.56
N SER A 8 24.77 -3.37 10.82
CA SER A 8 25.68 -3.70 11.92
C SER A 8 24.88 -3.55 13.22
N PRO A 9 25.13 -4.37 14.26
CA PRO A 9 24.54 -4.15 15.58
C PRO A 9 24.75 -2.72 16.09
N GLU A 10 25.85 -2.09 15.68
CA GLU A 10 26.14 -0.67 15.92
C GLU A 10 25.15 0.28 15.23
N PHE A 11 24.76 0.01 13.99
CA PHE A 11 23.76 0.80 13.27
C PHE A 11 22.36 0.69 13.91
N ASP A 12 21.97 -0.52 14.30
CA ASP A 12 20.68 -0.76 14.95
C ASP A 12 20.64 -0.12 16.35
N GLN A 13 21.76 -0.17 17.09
CA GLN A 13 21.91 0.50 18.37
C GLN A 13 21.80 2.03 18.22
N LEU A 14 22.46 2.63 17.23
CA LEU A 14 22.36 4.07 16.98
C LEU A 14 20.93 4.52 16.65
N GLN A 15 20.16 3.71 15.92
CA GLN A 15 18.74 3.99 15.66
C GLN A 15 17.88 3.88 16.93
N PHE A 16 18.23 2.96 17.83
CA PHE A 16 17.56 2.80 19.12
C PHE A 16 17.86 3.99 20.05
N ASP A 17 19.13 4.34 20.20
CA ASP A 17 19.59 5.49 21.00
C ASP A 17 18.91 6.79 20.54
N LEU A 18 18.83 7.00 19.23
CA LEU A 18 18.15 8.18 18.65
C LEU A 18 16.68 8.27 19.10
N ARG A 19 15.98 7.13 19.16
CA ARG A 19 14.59 7.07 19.63
C ARG A 19 14.49 7.31 21.12
N GLU A 20 15.38 6.72 21.91
CA GLU A 20 15.40 6.89 23.35
C GLU A 20 15.60 8.37 23.72
N TYR A 21 16.60 9.02 23.13
CA TYR A 21 16.85 10.45 23.35
C TYR A 21 15.67 11.32 22.90
N LYS A 22 15.03 10.99 21.77
CA LYS A 22 13.83 11.70 21.30
C LYS A 22 12.64 11.48 22.23
N MET A 23 12.40 10.26 22.72
CA MET A 23 11.34 9.98 23.69
C MET A 23 11.62 10.69 25.01
N ALA A 24 12.88 10.88 25.38
CA ALA A 24 13.26 11.68 26.54
C ALA A 24 12.93 13.18 26.37
N LEU A 25 12.58 13.66 25.17
CA LEU A 25 12.05 15.01 24.93
C LEU A 25 10.52 15.11 25.13
N ALA A 26 9.80 13.99 25.32
CA ALA A 26 8.33 13.92 25.39
C ALA A 26 7.73 14.55 26.68
N PRO A 27 6.44 14.96 26.65
CA PRO A 27 5.83 15.77 27.71
C PRO A 27 5.72 15.01 29.03
N GLY A 28 6.27 15.60 30.09
CA GLY A 28 6.18 15.08 31.46
C GLY A 28 7.45 15.25 32.27
N VAL A 29 8.60 15.46 31.62
CA VAL A 29 9.84 15.81 32.31
C VAL A 29 9.88 17.32 32.48
N LYS A 30 9.91 17.82 33.72
CA LYS A 30 10.26 19.21 34.06
C LYS A 30 11.74 19.49 33.73
N ALA A 31 12.18 19.17 32.52
CA ALA A 31 13.53 19.42 32.04
C ALA A 31 13.65 20.92 31.76
N GLY A 32 14.50 21.60 32.52
CA GLY A 32 14.90 22.95 32.17
C GLY A 32 15.58 22.95 30.79
N LEU A 33 15.62 24.10 30.12
CA LEU A 33 16.31 24.27 28.84
C LEU A 33 17.73 23.64 28.80
N PRO A 34 18.56 23.67 29.87
CA PRO A 34 19.85 22.98 29.85
C PRO A 34 19.76 21.47 29.58
N SER A 35 18.79 20.78 30.16
CA SER A 35 18.58 19.34 29.95
C SER A 35 18.02 19.05 28.55
N ILE A 36 17.20 19.95 28.00
CA ILE A 36 16.74 19.84 26.60
C ILE A 36 17.92 20.01 25.64
N ILE A 37 18.80 20.98 25.89
CA ILE A 37 20.00 21.21 25.07
C ILE A 37 20.90 19.98 25.08
N GLU A 38 21.17 19.40 26.25
CA GLU A 38 21.97 18.17 26.39
C GLU A 38 21.40 16.99 25.60
N LYS A 39 20.08 16.80 25.66
CA LYS A 39 19.40 15.74 24.88
C LYS A 39 19.46 16.00 23.38
N LEU A 40 19.28 17.26 22.96
CA LEU A 40 19.42 17.64 21.56
C LEU A 40 20.86 17.44 21.06
N ASP A 41 21.87 17.68 21.91
CA ASP A 41 23.26 17.36 21.60
C ASP A 41 23.49 15.86 21.39
N ALA A 42 22.94 15.02 22.26
CA ALA A 42 23.00 13.56 22.10
C ALA A 42 22.31 13.09 20.81
N ILE A 43 21.15 13.67 20.48
CA ILE A 43 20.41 13.39 19.23
C ILE A 43 21.24 13.78 18.00
N ILE A 44 21.82 14.99 17.98
CA ILE A 44 22.63 15.48 16.86
C ILE A 44 23.85 14.58 16.67
N GLU A 45 24.55 14.24 17.75
CA GLU A 45 25.72 13.37 17.70
C GLU A 45 25.39 11.96 17.21
N THR A 46 24.27 11.39 17.68
CA THR A 46 23.79 10.08 17.22
C THR A 46 23.42 10.11 15.74
N THR A 47 22.78 11.20 15.30
CA THR A 47 22.41 11.38 13.88
C THR A 47 23.64 11.51 12.99
N LYS A 48 24.72 12.17 13.45
CA LYS A 48 25.99 12.23 12.73
C LYS A 48 26.63 10.86 12.55
N LYS A 49 26.72 10.07 13.64
CA LYS A 49 27.23 8.70 13.59
C LYS A 49 26.41 7.82 12.66
N LEU A 50 25.08 7.99 12.64
CA LEU A 50 24.22 7.33 11.67
C LEU A 50 24.61 7.72 10.25
N CYS A 51 24.71 9.02 9.94
CA CYS A 51 25.15 9.49 8.62
C CYS A 51 26.52 8.92 8.20
N GLU A 52 27.48 8.81 9.13
CA GLU A 52 28.79 8.20 8.89
C GLU A 52 28.69 6.69 8.58
N THR A 53 27.70 6.02 9.15
CA THR A 53 27.44 4.59 8.92
C THR A 53 26.72 4.34 7.58
N ILE A 54 25.89 5.29 7.13
CA ILE A 54 25.08 5.18 5.91
C ILE A 54 25.56 6.13 4.80
N VAL A 55 26.86 6.42 4.73
CA VAL A 55 27.43 7.23 3.65
C VAL A 55 27.11 6.60 2.29
N ASP A 56 26.79 7.45 1.32
CA ASP A 56 26.43 7.10 -0.05
C ASP A 56 25.20 6.17 -0.13
N THR A 57 24.24 6.35 0.78
CA THR A 57 22.93 5.67 0.72
C THR A 57 21.81 6.57 0.27
N PHE A 58 20.74 5.93 -0.18
CA PHE A 58 19.48 6.62 -0.43
C PHE A 58 18.92 7.33 0.81
N ASP A 59 19.25 6.84 2.02
CA ASP A 59 18.75 7.37 3.28
C ASP A 59 19.64 8.46 3.91
N GLU A 60 20.91 8.56 3.52
CA GLU A 60 21.84 9.57 4.04
C GLU A 60 21.27 11.02 3.97
N PRO A 61 20.70 11.47 2.84
CA PRO A 61 20.17 12.83 2.73
C PRO A 61 19.05 13.10 3.74
N TYR A 62 18.27 12.07 4.09
CA TYR A 62 17.19 12.18 5.06
C TYR A 62 17.71 12.32 6.50
N PHE A 63 18.72 11.55 6.90
CA PHE A 63 19.33 11.70 8.23
C PHE A 63 20.08 13.04 8.36
N ARG A 64 20.68 13.54 7.28
CA ARG A 64 21.24 14.91 7.24
C ARG A 64 20.17 15.98 7.43
N PHE A 65 18.98 15.77 6.85
CA PHE A 65 17.83 16.65 7.10
C PHE A 65 17.40 16.63 8.58
N LEU A 66 17.35 15.46 9.22
CA LEU A 66 17.06 15.35 10.65
C LEU A 66 18.10 16.06 11.51
N GLU A 67 19.39 15.91 11.19
CA GLU A 67 20.49 16.62 11.88
C GLU A 67 20.26 18.13 11.85
N CYS A 68 19.97 18.68 10.66
CA CYS A 68 19.66 20.10 10.48
C CYS A 68 18.42 20.53 11.28
N PHE A 69 17.39 19.68 11.31
CA PHE A 69 16.17 19.95 12.06
C PHE A 69 16.47 20.06 13.57
N PHE A 70 17.25 19.12 14.14
CA PHE A 70 17.58 19.16 15.56
C PHE A 70 18.53 20.30 15.91
N LEU A 71 19.37 20.75 14.98
CA LEU A 71 20.16 21.99 15.15
C LEU A 71 19.25 23.21 15.31
N VAL A 72 18.17 23.34 14.52
CA VAL A 72 17.18 24.41 14.71
C VAL A 72 16.62 24.37 16.13
N ALA A 73 16.15 23.21 16.59
CA ALA A 73 15.62 23.05 17.95
C ALA A 73 16.64 23.43 19.03
N LYS A 74 17.90 22.98 18.88
CA LYS A 74 18.99 23.26 19.83
C LYS A 74 19.29 24.75 19.95
N PHE A 75 19.47 25.41 18.81
CA PHE A 75 19.81 26.84 18.81
C PHE A 75 18.65 27.69 19.32
N GLN A 76 17.40 27.26 19.12
CA GLN A 76 16.26 27.91 19.74
C GLN A 76 16.24 27.74 21.26
N ALA A 77 16.48 26.53 21.77
CA ALA A 77 16.58 26.27 23.20
C ALA A 77 17.70 27.10 23.85
N ALA A 78 18.86 27.18 23.19
CA ALA A 78 19.99 27.98 23.63
C ALA A 78 19.67 29.49 23.62
N TYR A 79 19.00 29.98 22.58
CA TYR A 79 18.53 31.37 22.50
C TYR A 79 17.62 31.72 23.69
N LEU A 80 16.61 30.91 23.96
CA LEU A 80 15.70 31.11 25.09
C LEU A 80 16.42 31.01 26.45
N GLN A 81 17.45 30.15 26.54
CA GLN A 81 18.25 30.03 27.75
C GLN A 81 19.12 31.28 27.97
N SER A 82 19.69 31.83 26.90
CA SER A 82 20.46 33.08 26.91
C SER A 82 19.59 34.29 27.29
N LEU A 83 18.35 34.36 26.79
CA LEU A 83 17.38 35.37 27.23
C LEU A 83 17.07 35.27 28.73
N LYS A 84 16.97 34.04 29.25
CA LYS A 84 16.71 33.79 30.67
C LYS A 84 17.92 34.09 31.56
N SER A 85 19.14 33.77 31.10
CA SER A 85 20.37 33.95 31.87
C SER A 85 20.95 35.37 31.77
N GLY A 86 20.63 36.11 30.72
CA GLY A 86 21.19 37.45 30.47
C GLY A 86 22.66 37.44 30.08
N ASP A 87 23.17 36.33 29.51
CA ASP A 87 24.59 36.14 29.21
C ASP A 87 25.10 36.88 27.96
N GLY A 88 24.25 37.67 27.31
CA GLY A 88 24.58 38.50 26.14
C GLY A 88 24.77 37.74 24.82
N LYS A 89 24.49 36.44 24.78
CA LYS A 89 24.67 35.60 23.57
C LYS A 89 23.42 35.48 22.69
N SER A 90 22.32 36.12 23.08
CA SER A 90 21.00 35.93 22.47
C SER A 90 20.99 36.24 20.97
N ASP A 91 21.66 37.31 20.55
CA ASP A 91 21.63 37.74 19.15
C ASP A 91 22.41 36.77 18.25
N ALA A 92 23.58 36.30 18.71
CA ALA A 92 24.37 35.30 17.99
C ALA A 92 23.63 33.96 17.87
N LEU A 93 22.95 33.52 18.94
CA LEU A 93 22.18 32.29 18.95
C LEU A 93 20.94 32.37 18.06
N LYS A 94 20.29 33.55 18.00
CA LYS A 94 19.17 33.82 17.10
C LYS A 94 19.61 33.80 15.64
N GLN A 95 20.74 34.41 15.32
CA GLN A 95 21.32 34.36 13.96
C GLN A 95 21.68 32.93 13.56
N ALA A 96 22.30 32.16 14.46
CA ALA A 96 22.61 30.76 14.21
C ALA A 96 21.34 29.90 14.01
N ASN A 97 20.27 30.15 14.77
CA ASN A 97 19.00 29.48 14.58
C ASN A 97 18.40 29.78 13.19
N GLN A 98 18.39 31.05 12.77
CA GLN A 98 17.90 31.47 11.45
C GLN A 98 18.70 30.81 10.31
N PHE A 99 20.02 30.80 10.41
CA PHE A 99 20.89 30.12 9.45
C PHE A 99 20.56 28.63 9.33
N ASN A 100 20.35 27.94 10.45
CA ASN A 100 20.00 26.52 10.45
C ASN A 100 18.61 26.26 9.84
N LEU A 101 17.65 27.17 10.01
CA LEU A 101 16.32 27.05 9.40
C LEU A 101 16.38 27.19 7.87
N GLU A 102 17.17 28.15 7.38
CA GLU A 102 17.44 28.33 5.95
C GLU A 102 18.16 27.12 5.37
N HIS A 103 19.19 26.62 6.08
CA HIS A 103 19.92 25.43 5.68
C HIS A 103 19.03 24.18 5.62
N LEU A 104 18.19 23.97 6.63
CA LEU A 104 17.20 22.89 6.68
C LEU A 104 16.28 22.92 5.44
N SER A 105 15.78 24.10 5.08
CA SER A 105 14.92 24.29 3.90
C SER A 105 15.67 23.94 2.61
N GLY A 106 16.95 24.30 2.50
CA GLY A 106 17.80 23.96 1.36
C GLY A 106 18.12 22.47 1.25
N VAL A 107 18.28 21.76 2.38
CA VAL A 107 18.43 20.30 2.38
C VAL A 107 17.11 19.62 2.01
N ALA A 108 15.98 20.10 2.54
CA ALA A 108 14.66 19.54 2.28
C ALA A 108 14.26 19.61 0.79
N ALA A 109 14.64 20.67 0.08
CA ALA A 109 14.38 20.83 -1.35
C ALA A 109 15.03 19.75 -2.24
N LYS A 110 15.98 18.98 -1.69
CA LYS A 110 16.66 17.88 -2.38
C LYS A 110 16.07 16.51 -2.03
N LEU A 111 15.06 16.46 -1.17
CA LEU A 111 14.41 15.24 -0.71
C LEU A 111 13.06 15.03 -1.40
N ASP A 112 12.63 13.77 -1.43
CA ASP A 112 11.29 13.42 -1.92
C ASP A 112 10.21 13.97 -0.98
N HIS A 113 9.46 14.95 -1.48
CA HIS A 113 8.35 15.60 -0.78
C HIS A 113 7.15 14.67 -0.53
N SER A 114 7.14 13.46 -1.08
CA SER A 114 6.12 12.45 -0.75
C SER A 114 6.18 11.96 0.70
N ARG A 115 7.28 12.21 1.43
CA ARG A 115 7.48 11.78 2.82
C ARG A 115 6.79 12.73 3.81
N PRO A 116 5.69 12.32 4.50
CA PRO A 116 4.95 13.20 5.41
C PRO A 116 5.79 13.75 6.58
N SER A 117 6.82 13.01 7.01
CA SER A 117 7.72 13.45 8.08
C SER A 117 8.51 14.72 7.74
N ILE A 118 8.81 14.95 6.45
CA ILE A 118 9.60 16.11 6.01
C ILE A 118 8.75 17.38 6.13
N GLU A 119 7.51 17.33 5.64
CA GLU A 119 6.55 18.44 5.73
C GLU A 119 6.28 18.81 7.19
N VAL A 120 5.99 17.81 8.03
CA VAL A 120 5.75 18.02 9.47
C VAL A 120 6.98 18.63 10.15
N ALA A 121 8.19 18.15 9.85
CA ALA A 121 9.42 18.68 10.43
C ALA A 121 9.71 20.12 9.99
N LEU A 122 9.43 20.50 8.74
CA LEU A 122 9.59 21.88 8.26
C LEU A 122 8.62 22.84 8.98
N ILE A 123 7.35 22.45 9.12
CA ILE A 123 6.33 23.23 9.84
C ILE A 123 6.76 23.43 11.30
N LEU A 124 7.25 22.37 11.94
CA LEU A 124 7.71 22.43 13.32
C LEU A 124 8.98 23.25 13.49
N ALA A 125 9.94 23.15 12.58
CA ALA A 125 11.17 23.94 12.62
C ALA A 125 10.89 25.44 12.49
N ALA A 126 10.00 25.83 11.58
CA ALA A 126 9.54 27.22 11.45
C ALA A 126 8.82 27.70 12.73
N GLY A 127 7.96 26.86 13.32
CA GLY A 127 7.28 27.15 14.57
C GLY A 127 8.23 27.29 15.76
N LEU A 128 9.24 26.42 15.87
CA LEU A 128 10.28 26.49 16.89
C LEU A 128 11.09 27.78 16.76
N SER A 129 11.59 28.08 15.56
CA SER A 129 12.37 29.30 15.28
C SER A 129 11.62 30.59 15.61
N ALA A 130 10.30 30.62 15.35
CA ALA A 130 9.45 31.76 15.65
C ALA A 130 9.09 31.91 17.15
N SER A 131 9.39 30.91 18.00
CA SER A 131 8.96 30.88 19.39
C SER A 131 9.77 31.82 20.28
N ASN A 132 9.22 33.00 20.61
CA ASN A 132 9.88 33.95 21.53
C ASN A 132 9.50 33.73 23.01
N GLN A 133 8.60 32.80 23.31
CA GLN A 133 8.18 32.45 24.67
C GLN A 133 8.51 30.99 24.99
N LEU A 134 8.90 30.74 26.23
CA LEU A 134 9.19 29.39 26.75
C LEU A 134 8.00 28.43 26.58
N THR A 135 6.79 28.91 26.84
CA THR A 135 5.55 28.12 26.72
C THR A 135 5.31 27.61 25.31
N ASP A 136 5.52 28.46 24.31
CA ASP A 136 5.34 28.11 22.90
C ASP A 136 6.40 27.11 22.45
N PHE A 137 7.64 27.32 22.89
CA PHE A 137 8.74 26.39 22.62
C PHE A 137 8.49 25.01 23.22
N TYR A 138 8.09 24.91 24.48
CA TYR A 138 7.78 23.62 25.13
C TYR A 138 6.67 22.87 24.38
N LYS A 139 5.59 23.56 24.01
CA LYS A 139 4.51 22.97 23.22
C LYS A 139 5.03 22.39 21.88
N LYS A 140 5.95 23.08 21.21
CA LYS A 140 6.54 22.62 19.95
C LYS A 140 7.54 21.48 20.12
N ILE A 141 8.27 21.44 21.23
CA ILE A 141 9.12 20.29 21.61
C ILE A 141 8.25 19.06 21.92
N ASP A 142 7.09 19.24 22.54
CA ASP A 142 6.16 18.13 22.76
C ASP A 142 5.63 17.55 21.44
N GLU A 143 5.31 18.43 20.46
CA GLU A 143 4.93 18.01 19.11
C GLU A 143 6.06 17.25 18.39
N LEU A 144 7.33 17.62 18.63
CA LEU A 144 8.50 16.92 18.10
C LEU A 144 8.57 15.46 18.60
N ALA A 145 8.27 15.20 19.87
CA ALA A 145 8.31 13.85 20.42
C ALA A 145 7.38 12.88 19.68
N ILE A 146 6.33 13.39 19.02
CA ILE A 146 5.31 12.61 18.30
C ILE A 146 5.71 12.31 16.84
N ILE A 147 6.70 13.01 16.26
CA ILE A 147 7.10 12.76 14.86
C ILE A 147 7.68 11.34 14.71
N SER A 148 7.10 10.50 13.85
CA SER A 148 7.68 9.19 13.54
C SER A 148 9.05 9.35 12.85
N LEU A 149 10.10 8.79 13.46
CA LEU A 149 11.41 8.66 12.82
C LEU A 149 11.45 7.34 12.05
N PRO A 150 11.86 7.34 10.77
CA PRO A 150 11.95 6.12 9.99
C PRO A 150 13.02 5.20 10.59
N PHE A 151 12.75 3.90 10.50
CA PHE A 151 13.71 2.86 10.82
C PHE A 151 14.23 2.30 9.49
N VAL A 152 15.54 2.35 9.30
CA VAL A 152 16.18 1.71 8.17
C VAL A 152 16.45 0.27 8.57
N HIS A 153 15.67 -0.65 8.03
CA HIS A 153 15.97 -2.07 8.08
C HIS A 153 16.72 -2.47 6.81
N GLY A 154 17.96 -2.96 6.96
CA GLY A 154 18.62 -3.70 5.90
C GLY A 154 18.10 -5.14 5.89
N ILE A 155 17.34 -5.54 4.87
CA ILE A 155 17.01 -6.95 4.68
C ILE A 155 18.17 -7.60 3.94
N GLU A 156 19.04 -8.31 4.67
CA GLU A 156 19.98 -9.24 4.04
C GLU A 156 19.24 -10.49 3.57
N THR A 157 18.78 -10.50 2.33
CA THR A 157 18.61 -11.78 1.64
C THR A 157 19.99 -12.25 1.20
N ASN A 158 20.65 -13.09 2.02
CA ASN A 158 21.73 -13.94 1.52
C ASN A 158 21.13 -15.28 1.07
N PRO A 159 20.74 -15.42 -0.21
CA PRO A 159 20.18 -16.67 -0.74
C PRO A 159 21.13 -17.87 -0.61
N TYR A 160 22.39 -17.66 -0.22
CA TYR A 160 23.42 -18.69 -0.09
C TYR A 160 23.93 -18.88 1.35
N ALA A 161 23.33 -18.27 2.37
CA ALA A 161 23.77 -18.43 3.77
C ALA A 161 23.76 -19.90 4.24
N HIS A 162 22.88 -20.72 3.67
CA HIS A 162 22.82 -22.16 3.93
C HIS A 162 24.01 -22.95 3.35
N PHE A 163 24.70 -22.44 2.32
CA PHE A 163 25.87 -23.09 1.72
C PHE A 163 27.19 -22.75 2.40
N GLN A 164 27.28 -21.62 3.12
CA GLN A 164 28.53 -21.17 3.74
C GLN A 164 28.83 -21.81 5.11
N ARG A 165 27.85 -22.43 5.78
CA ARG A 165 28.06 -23.10 7.07
C ARG A 165 28.87 -24.41 6.99
N HIS A 166 29.22 -24.87 5.80
CA HIS A 166 29.90 -26.16 5.62
C HIS A 166 31.38 -26.10 5.23
N ILE A 167 32.02 -24.93 5.20
CA ILE A 167 33.44 -24.83 4.80
C ILE A 167 34.24 -23.96 5.78
N SER A 168 35.01 -24.64 6.65
CA SER A 168 36.16 -24.18 7.47
C SER A 168 35.80 -23.35 8.73
N THR A 169 36.23 -23.63 9.97
CA THR A 169 37.42 -24.28 10.56
C THR A 169 37.14 -24.61 12.05
N PRO A 170 37.99 -25.40 12.76
CA PRO A 170 37.62 -26.13 13.99
C PRO A 170 37.75 -25.35 15.31
N ASP A 171 36.88 -25.75 16.26
CA ASP A 171 36.92 -25.63 17.73
C ASP A 171 37.86 -24.57 18.33
N SER A 172 37.34 -23.34 18.47
CA SER A 172 37.62 -22.53 19.66
C SER A 172 36.49 -22.77 20.66
N GLU A 173 36.83 -23.11 21.90
CA GLU A 173 35.90 -23.24 23.02
C GLU A 173 35.14 -21.91 23.24
N GLU A 174 34.04 -21.73 22.52
CA GLU A 174 33.08 -20.67 22.75
C GLU A 174 32.38 -20.96 24.07
N LYS A 175 32.45 -19.99 24.99
CA LYS A 175 31.48 -19.91 26.08
C LYS A 175 30.10 -20.08 25.45
N LYS A 176 29.38 -21.16 25.77
CA LYS A 176 28.00 -21.35 25.33
C LYS A 176 27.20 -20.10 25.67
N GLU A 177 26.99 -19.23 24.69
CA GLU A 177 26.02 -18.15 24.78
C GLU A 177 24.68 -18.80 25.11
N ALA A 178 24.00 -18.30 26.13
CA ALA A 178 22.71 -18.83 26.52
C ALA A 178 21.76 -18.74 25.31
N GLU A 179 21.11 -19.85 24.96
CA GLU A 179 20.20 -19.89 23.81
C GLU A 179 19.21 -18.71 23.88
N PRO A 180 19.02 -17.96 22.78
CA PRO A 180 18.12 -16.82 22.78
C PRO A 180 16.70 -17.25 23.16
N LEU A 181 15.98 -16.40 23.89
CA LEU A 181 14.60 -16.68 24.23
C LEU A 181 13.74 -16.58 22.97
N MET A 182 13.06 -17.67 22.63
CA MET A 182 12.30 -17.82 21.39
C MET A 182 10.87 -18.23 21.68
N LEU A 183 9.94 -17.61 20.95
CA LEU A 183 8.52 -17.94 20.96
C LEU A 183 8.12 -18.47 19.60
N SER A 184 7.67 -19.72 19.56
CA SER A 184 6.99 -20.28 18.39
C SER A 184 5.51 -19.98 18.47
N VAL A 185 4.96 -19.39 17.41
CA VAL A 185 3.55 -19.00 17.36
C VAL A 185 2.83 -19.56 16.16
N GLN A 186 1.56 -19.87 16.36
CA GLN A 186 0.64 -20.28 15.32
C GLN A 186 -0.65 -19.49 15.49
N PHE A 187 -0.81 -18.41 14.72
CA PHE A 187 -2.04 -17.63 14.69
C PHE A 187 -2.92 -17.99 13.48
N SER A 188 -4.23 -17.86 13.67
CA SER A 188 -5.24 -18.01 12.63
C SER A 188 -6.37 -17.01 12.78
N THR A 189 -6.94 -16.57 11.66
CA THR A 189 -8.18 -15.81 11.59
C THR A 189 -9.31 -16.82 11.37
N ASP A 190 -10.24 -16.88 12.31
CA ASP A 190 -11.22 -17.95 12.45
C ASP A 190 -10.52 -19.33 12.39
N ASN A 191 -10.62 -20.01 11.25
CA ASN A 191 -10.00 -21.32 11.02
C ASN A 191 -8.86 -21.29 9.99
N GLU A 192 -8.49 -20.12 9.46
CA GLU A 192 -7.47 -19.98 8.43
C GLU A 192 -6.15 -19.47 9.03
N PRO A 193 -5.06 -20.28 8.97
CA PRO A 193 -3.75 -19.88 9.46
C PRO A 193 -3.24 -18.62 8.78
N TRP A 194 -2.45 -17.83 9.51
CA TRP A 194 -1.71 -16.68 8.99
C TRP A 194 -0.49 -17.11 8.18
N ALA A 195 -0.70 -18.00 7.21
CA ALA A 195 0.33 -18.54 6.32
C ALA A 195 0.22 -18.01 4.90
N ASN A 196 -0.95 -17.46 4.52
CA ASN A 196 -1.23 -16.93 3.19
C ASN A 196 -2.00 -15.60 3.30
N PRO A 197 -1.92 -14.74 2.27
CA PRO A 197 -2.76 -13.54 2.18
C PRO A 197 -4.27 -13.88 2.25
N GLN A 198 -4.99 -13.22 3.14
CA GLN A 198 -6.43 -13.46 3.38
C GLN A 198 -7.29 -12.33 2.82
N LEU A 199 -8.46 -12.65 2.27
CA LEU A 199 -9.47 -11.67 1.87
C LEU A 199 -10.50 -11.50 2.98
N LEU A 200 -10.55 -10.32 3.57
CA LEU A 200 -11.46 -9.99 4.67
C LEU A 200 -12.40 -8.86 4.28
N LYS A 201 -13.55 -8.80 4.94
CA LYS A 201 -14.54 -7.72 4.81
C LYS A 201 -14.38 -6.69 5.93
N PRO A 202 -14.59 -5.40 5.64
CA PRO A 202 -14.64 -4.38 6.68
C PRO A 202 -15.88 -4.57 7.57
N LYS A 203 -15.84 -3.97 8.76
CA LYS A 203 -16.91 -3.96 9.77
C LYS A 203 -17.41 -5.35 10.16
N THR A 204 -16.59 -6.36 9.92
CA THR A 204 -16.81 -7.74 10.34
C THR A 204 -15.83 -8.06 11.45
N GLN A 205 -16.31 -8.72 12.50
CA GLN A 205 -15.48 -9.19 13.60
C GLN A 205 -15.02 -10.61 13.31
N TYR A 206 -13.71 -10.80 13.24
CA TYR A 206 -13.08 -12.10 13.08
C TYR A 206 -12.48 -12.57 14.40
N THR A 207 -12.55 -13.86 14.67
CA THR A 207 -11.89 -14.46 15.83
C THR A 207 -10.41 -14.67 15.51
N ILE A 208 -9.51 -14.31 16.40
CA ILE A 208 -8.10 -14.71 16.29
C ILE A 208 -7.84 -15.86 17.27
N ASN A 209 -7.36 -16.99 16.77
CA ASN A 209 -6.89 -18.09 17.61
C ASN A 209 -5.37 -18.14 17.55
N GLY A 210 -4.71 -18.31 18.69
CA GLY A 210 -3.26 -18.35 18.77
C GLY A 210 -2.77 -19.47 19.68
N VAL A 211 -1.71 -20.17 19.27
CA VAL A 211 -0.93 -21.05 20.13
C VAL A 211 0.48 -20.50 20.21
N ILE A 212 0.96 -20.24 21.43
CA ILE A 212 2.28 -19.68 21.71
C ILE A 212 3.07 -20.70 22.53
N LYS A 213 4.28 -21.01 22.09
CA LYS A 213 5.20 -21.95 22.76
C LYS A 213 6.54 -21.29 23.02
N LEU A 214 6.99 -21.32 24.27
CA LEU A 214 8.31 -20.83 24.67
C LEU A 214 9.33 -21.98 24.58
N ASN A 215 10.56 -21.69 24.13
CA ASN A 215 11.65 -22.65 24.17
C ASN A 215 12.13 -22.93 25.61
N ARG A 216 12.02 -21.93 26.50
CA ARG A 216 12.26 -22.04 27.95
C ARG A 216 11.43 -21.03 28.72
N LEU A 217 11.27 -21.25 30.03
CA LEU A 217 10.65 -20.26 30.90
C LEU A 217 11.61 -19.07 31.09
N PRO A 218 11.15 -17.83 30.90
CA PRO A 218 11.94 -16.65 31.21
C PRO A 218 12.07 -16.47 32.72
N GLU A 219 13.28 -16.25 33.20
CA GLU A 219 13.52 -15.92 34.61
C GLU A 219 13.09 -14.47 34.87
N ASN A 220 12.43 -14.24 36.01
CA ASN A 220 12.03 -12.90 36.48
C ASN A 220 10.96 -12.17 35.65
N TYR A 221 10.33 -12.82 34.66
CA TYR A 221 9.20 -12.27 33.91
C TYR A 221 7.91 -13.02 34.24
N ASP A 222 6.84 -12.29 34.51
CA ASP A 222 5.53 -12.84 34.91
C ASP A 222 4.44 -12.64 33.85
N LYS A 223 4.68 -11.77 32.85
CA LYS A 223 3.69 -11.42 31.82
C LYS A 223 4.26 -11.47 30.42
N LEU A 224 3.46 -11.97 29.49
CA LEU A 224 3.70 -11.91 28.05
C LEU A 224 2.57 -11.13 27.37
N ILE A 225 2.95 -10.09 26.62
CA ILE A 225 2.06 -9.28 25.81
C ILE A 225 2.43 -9.46 24.34
N ILE A 226 1.42 -9.66 23.50
CA ILE A 226 1.58 -9.65 22.05
C ILE A 226 1.14 -8.29 21.51
N ARG A 227 2.08 -7.55 20.93
CA ARG A 227 1.86 -6.28 20.23
C ARG A 227 1.87 -6.50 18.72
N HIS A 228 1.58 -5.46 17.97
CA HIS A 228 1.61 -5.49 16.52
C HIS A 228 2.26 -4.24 15.92
N VAL A 229 2.74 -4.37 14.69
CA VAL A 229 3.12 -3.29 13.79
C VAL A 229 2.37 -3.52 12.49
N SER A 230 1.89 -2.46 11.85
CA SER A 230 1.15 -2.57 10.59
C SER A 230 1.65 -1.61 9.52
N THR A 231 1.40 -1.96 8.26
CA THR A 231 1.54 -1.07 7.11
C THR A 231 0.46 0.02 7.04
N THR A 232 -0.53 -0.03 7.94
CA THR A 232 -1.60 0.97 8.09
C THR A 232 -1.62 1.54 9.50
N GLY A 233 -2.32 2.66 9.71
CA GLY A 233 -2.50 3.23 11.04
C GLY A 233 -3.45 2.42 11.93
N ASP A 234 -3.29 2.55 13.25
CA ASP A 234 -4.14 1.90 14.28
C ASP A 234 -5.62 2.35 14.23
N ASP A 235 -5.91 3.41 13.48
CA ASP A 235 -7.28 3.83 13.20
C ASP A 235 -7.97 2.92 12.19
N PHE A 236 -7.23 2.17 11.36
CA PHE A 236 -7.79 1.34 10.29
C PHE A 236 -8.39 0.03 10.81
N PHE A 237 -7.83 -0.56 11.87
CA PHE A 237 -8.33 -1.80 12.47
C PHE A 237 -8.29 -1.74 13.99
N VAL A 238 -8.89 -2.74 14.64
CA VAL A 238 -8.76 -2.98 16.08
C VAL A 238 -8.39 -4.44 16.25
N LEU A 239 -7.14 -4.71 16.62
CA LEU A 239 -6.68 -6.04 17.02
C LEU A 239 -6.61 -6.10 18.54
N SER A 240 -7.36 -7.03 19.13
CA SER A 240 -7.38 -7.27 20.57
C SER A 240 -6.92 -8.70 20.84
N LEU A 241 -5.77 -8.81 21.49
CA LEU A 241 -5.21 -10.06 21.99
C LEU A 241 -5.12 -9.98 23.52
N PRO A 242 -5.35 -11.08 24.26
CA PRO A 242 -5.28 -11.07 25.71
C PRO A 242 -3.83 -10.99 26.20
N GLU A 243 -3.65 -10.39 27.37
CA GLU A 243 -2.41 -10.52 28.13
C GLU A 243 -2.29 -11.94 28.68
N ILE A 244 -1.08 -12.50 28.65
CA ILE A 244 -0.80 -13.86 29.10
C ILE A 244 -0.03 -13.77 30.41
N GLN A 245 -0.61 -14.30 31.48
CA GLN A 245 0.11 -14.51 32.72
C GLN A 245 0.98 -15.77 32.57
N LEU A 246 2.28 -15.60 32.72
CA LEU A 246 3.22 -16.71 32.64
C LEU A 246 3.09 -17.58 33.89
N THR A 247 3.05 -18.87 33.64
CA THR A 247 3.02 -19.93 34.64
C THR A 247 4.17 -20.88 34.35
N ASN A 248 4.22 -22.02 35.04
CA ASN A 248 5.21 -23.07 34.77
C ASN A 248 4.98 -23.80 33.43
N ALA A 249 3.98 -23.41 32.63
CA ALA A 249 3.73 -23.96 31.31
C ALA A 249 4.60 -23.30 30.23
N LEU A 250 5.03 -24.09 29.25
CA LEU A 250 5.73 -23.61 28.05
C LEU A 250 4.79 -23.34 26.87
N SER A 251 3.49 -23.63 26.99
CA SER A 251 2.53 -23.49 25.90
C SER A 251 1.25 -22.81 26.37
N TYR A 252 0.79 -21.84 25.60
CA TYR A 252 -0.38 -21.02 25.91
C TYR A 252 -1.29 -20.96 24.69
N SER A 253 -2.58 -21.20 24.90
CA SER A 253 -3.61 -20.97 23.89
C SER A 253 -4.30 -19.65 24.20
N ILE A 254 -4.40 -18.79 23.19
CA ILE A 254 -5.06 -17.50 23.31
C ILE A 254 -6.16 -17.35 22.27
N ARG A 255 -7.14 -16.52 22.63
CA ARG A 255 -8.24 -16.14 21.76
C ARG A 255 -8.41 -14.63 21.83
N GLY A 256 -8.42 -14.00 20.67
CA GLY A 256 -8.62 -12.58 20.50
C GLY A 256 -9.58 -12.30 19.34
N GLN A 257 -9.54 -11.06 18.86
CA GLN A 257 -10.42 -10.61 17.79
C GLN A 257 -9.77 -9.50 16.96
N VAL A 258 -10.14 -9.44 15.68
CA VAL A 258 -9.77 -8.35 14.80
C VAL A 258 -11.00 -7.81 14.07
N VAL A 259 -11.10 -6.48 13.96
CA VAL A 259 -12.10 -5.78 13.16
C VAL A 259 -11.40 -4.74 12.30
N PHE A 260 -11.62 -4.77 10.98
CA PHE A 260 -11.17 -3.72 10.07
C PHE A 260 -12.29 -2.69 9.89
N LYS A 261 -12.00 -1.40 10.11
CA LYS A 261 -13.02 -0.34 10.11
C LYS A 261 -13.40 0.13 8.71
N TYR A 262 -12.44 0.11 7.80
CA TYR A 262 -12.57 0.63 6.43
C TYR A 262 -12.24 -0.43 5.39
N ALA A 263 -12.83 -0.29 4.20
CA ALA A 263 -12.40 -1.05 3.03
C ALA A 263 -11.14 -0.40 2.45
N GLN A 264 -10.22 -1.22 1.96
CA GLN A 264 -9.19 -0.79 1.03
C GLN A 264 -9.77 -0.67 -0.38
N ASN A 265 -9.08 0.07 -1.25
CA ASN A 265 -9.35 -0.06 -2.67
C ASN A 265 -8.90 -1.45 -3.14
N THR A 266 -9.62 -2.00 -4.12
CA THR A 266 -9.34 -3.31 -4.73
C THR A 266 -7.91 -3.48 -5.19
N PHE A 267 -7.24 -2.38 -5.54
CA PHE A 267 -5.90 -2.41 -6.12
C PHE A 267 -4.81 -1.98 -5.15
N ASP A 268 -5.15 -1.50 -3.95
CA ASP A 268 -4.17 -1.16 -2.94
C ASP A 268 -3.34 -2.40 -2.54
N PRO A 269 -2.09 -2.20 -2.09
CA PRO A 269 -1.30 -3.27 -1.49
C PRO A 269 -2.03 -3.91 -0.30
N PRO A 270 -1.86 -5.22 -0.06
CA PRO A 270 -2.37 -5.85 1.16
C PRO A 270 -1.84 -5.17 2.42
N ILE A 271 -2.67 -5.15 3.46
CA ILE A 271 -2.27 -4.77 4.81
C ILE A 271 -1.46 -5.92 5.39
N ALA A 272 -0.28 -5.61 5.93
CA ALA A 272 0.45 -6.53 6.79
C ALA A 272 0.29 -6.08 8.23
N ILE A 273 -0.02 -7.02 9.13
CA ILE A 273 -0.03 -6.85 10.58
C ILE A 273 0.93 -7.88 11.15
N LYS A 274 2.12 -7.44 11.52
CA LYS A 274 3.16 -8.29 12.10
C LYS A 274 3.13 -8.22 13.61
N LEU A 275 3.16 -9.37 14.28
CA LEU A 275 3.17 -9.45 15.73
C LEU A 275 4.56 -9.32 16.31
N MET A 276 4.62 -8.81 17.53
CA MET A 276 5.83 -8.75 18.36
C MET A 276 5.49 -9.22 19.76
N ALA A 277 6.42 -9.92 20.40
CA ALA A 277 6.28 -10.32 21.80
C ALA A 277 7.03 -9.35 22.72
N GLN A 278 6.42 -9.07 23.86
CA GLN A 278 7.01 -8.29 24.94
C GLN A 278 6.79 -9.02 26.25
N LEU A 279 7.87 -9.29 26.97
CA LEU A 279 7.85 -9.82 28.32
C LEU A 279 7.94 -8.66 29.30
N LEU A 280 7.10 -8.71 30.32
CA LEU A 280 7.06 -7.71 31.39
C LEU A 280 7.33 -8.37 32.74
N SER A 281 7.91 -7.56 33.61
CA SER A 281 8.16 -7.85 35.01
C SER A 281 7.88 -6.57 35.81
N VAL A 282 7.70 -6.74 37.11
CA VAL A 282 7.61 -5.60 38.05
C VAL A 282 9.00 -5.00 38.33
N SER A 283 10.07 -5.80 38.19
CA SER A 283 11.43 -5.43 38.61
C SER A 283 12.45 -5.35 37.49
N GLU A 284 12.14 -5.91 36.31
CA GLU A 284 13.04 -5.96 35.15
C GLU A 284 12.54 -5.05 34.02
N GLU A 285 13.46 -4.59 33.18
CA GLU A 285 13.10 -3.92 31.93
C GLU A 285 12.36 -4.86 30.97
N PRO A 286 11.50 -4.34 30.09
CA PRO A 286 10.81 -5.18 29.11
C PRO A 286 11.78 -5.92 28.18
N ALA A 287 11.60 -7.23 28.03
CA ALA A 287 12.36 -8.04 27.07
C ALA A 287 11.54 -8.36 25.81
N TYR A 288 12.22 -8.44 24.68
CA TYR A 288 11.62 -8.68 23.36
C TYR A 288 12.16 -9.98 22.75
N PRO A 289 11.56 -11.13 23.09
CA PRO A 289 12.04 -12.40 22.57
C PRO A 289 11.74 -12.55 21.07
N HIS A 290 12.53 -13.38 20.39
CA HIS A 290 12.34 -13.62 18.96
C HIS A 290 11.07 -14.43 18.71
N LEU A 291 10.19 -13.89 17.86
CA LEU A 291 8.96 -14.55 17.43
C LEU A 291 9.22 -15.31 16.13
N ILE A 292 8.80 -16.57 16.06
CA ILE A 292 8.90 -17.40 14.85
C ILE A 292 7.59 -18.14 14.60
N GLY A 293 7.23 -18.36 13.33
CA GLY A 293 6.05 -19.13 12.94
C GLY A 293 5.05 -18.30 12.15
N TYR A 294 3.75 -18.45 12.44
CA TYR A 294 2.68 -17.69 11.78
C TYR A 294 2.34 -16.47 12.63
N ASP A 295 3.19 -15.45 12.55
CA ASP A 295 3.14 -14.22 13.34
C ASP A 295 2.71 -12.98 12.53
N GLU A 296 2.42 -13.13 11.24
CA GLU A 296 2.05 -12.01 10.37
C GLU A 296 0.74 -12.27 9.62
N LEU A 297 -0.26 -11.43 9.85
CA LEU A 297 -1.49 -11.41 9.05
C LEU A 297 -1.28 -10.52 7.83
N ILE A 298 -1.20 -11.12 6.66
CA ILE A 298 -1.29 -10.42 5.38
C ILE A 298 -2.74 -10.49 4.92
N THR A 299 -3.39 -9.36 4.71
CA THR A 299 -4.81 -9.35 4.31
C THR A 299 -5.16 -8.20 3.37
N GLN A 300 -6.12 -8.44 2.49
CA GLN A 300 -6.79 -7.38 1.76
C GLN A 300 -8.21 -7.21 2.30
N VAL A 301 -8.54 -5.99 2.73
CA VAL A 301 -9.86 -5.67 3.29
C VAL A 301 -10.73 -5.10 2.20
N ILE A 302 -11.66 -5.87 1.66
CA ILE A 302 -12.43 -5.51 0.48
C ILE A 302 -13.92 -5.48 0.77
N ASP A 303 -14.63 -4.51 0.17
CA ASP A 303 -16.10 -4.46 0.16
C ASP A 303 -16.59 -4.32 -1.28
N GLU A 304 -17.40 -5.28 -1.73
CA GLU A 304 -18.05 -5.27 -3.05
C GLU A 304 -18.92 -4.01 -3.25
N LYS A 305 -19.38 -3.39 -2.17
CA LYS A 305 -20.19 -2.17 -2.20
C LYS A 305 -19.38 -0.89 -2.38
N THR A 306 -18.08 -0.91 -2.09
CA THR A 306 -17.19 0.25 -2.24
C THR A 306 -16.39 0.20 -3.54
N PHE A 307 -16.88 -0.54 -4.54
CA PHE A 307 -16.25 -0.58 -5.86
C PHE A 307 -16.06 0.84 -6.40
N LYS A 308 -14.80 1.20 -6.66
CA LYS A 308 -14.34 2.57 -6.95
C LYS A 308 -15.13 3.24 -8.09
N TYR A 309 -15.60 2.43 -9.03
CA TYR A 309 -16.30 2.89 -10.23
C TYR A 309 -17.61 2.12 -10.43
N PRO A 310 -18.67 2.41 -9.67
CA PRO A 310 -19.90 1.65 -9.74
C PRO A 310 -20.55 1.79 -11.12
N THR A 311 -20.85 0.64 -11.74
CA THR A 311 -21.65 0.53 -12.97
C THR A 311 -23.12 0.90 -12.76
N GLY A 312 -23.57 1.15 -11.52
CA GLY A 312 -24.98 1.34 -11.18
C GLY A 312 -25.82 0.05 -11.18
N PHE A 313 -25.28 -1.09 -11.63
CA PHE A 313 -25.95 -2.40 -11.62
C PHE A 313 -25.16 -3.39 -10.78
N SER A 314 -25.75 -3.92 -9.70
CA SER A 314 -25.03 -4.76 -8.71
C SER A 314 -24.32 -5.98 -9.31
N LYS A 315 -24.97 -6.70 -10.23
CA LYS A 315 -24.35 -7.85 -10.92
C LYS A 315 -23.20 -7.45 -11.84
N LEU A 316 -23.24 -6.27 -12.44
CA LEU A 316 -22.17 -5.77 -13.31
C LEU A 316 -21.01 -5.19 -12.49
N ASN A 317 -21.28 -4.58 -11.33
CA ASN A 317 -20.24 -4.22 -10.36
C ASN A 317 -19.44 -5.45 -9.94
N LYS A 318 -20.15 -6.51 -9.52
CA LYS A 318 -19.50 -7.78 -9.16
C LYS A 318 -18.69 -8.33 -10.32
N LYS A 319 -19.20 -8.24 -11.55
CA LYS A 319 -18.49 -8.75 -12.72
C LYS A 319 -17.23 -7.94 -13.06
N ALA A 320 -17.29 -6.61 -12.97
CA ALA A 320 -16.13 -5.75 -13.14
C ALA A 320 -15.08 -6.00 -12.06
N TRP A 321 -15.54 -6.21 -10.82
CA TRP A 321 -14.70 -6.61 -9.68
C TRP A 321 -13.97 -7.94 -9.94
N ASP A 322 -14.72 -8.99 -10.32
CA ASP A 322 -14.17 -10.31 -10.59
C ASP A 322 -13.10 -10.25 -11.71
N ILE A 323 -13.32 -9.43 -12.74
CA ILE A 323 -12.36 -9.21 -13.83
C ILE A 323 -11.10 -8.50 -13.32
N GLY A 324 -11.24 -7.47 -12.48
CA GLY A 324 -10.09 -6.79 -11.88
C GLY A 324 -9.23 -7.71 -11.02
N LEU A 325 -9.85 -8.59 -10.24
CA LEU A 325 -9.14 -9.61 -9.46
C LEU A 325 -8.46 -10.65 -10.35
N GLU A 326 -9.12 -11.12 -11.40
CA GLU A 326 -8.53 -12.05 -12.37
C GLU A 326 -7.30 -11.43 -13.03
N ILE A 327 -7.41 -10.18 -13.47
CA ILE A 327 -6.30 -9.44 -14.10
C ILE A 327 -5.13 -9.32 -13.13
N LYS A 328 -5.34 -8.86 -11.89
CA LYS A 328 -4.25 -8.71 -10.91
C LYS A 328 -3.58 -10.05 -10.57
N LYS A 329 -4.34 -11.15 -10.61
CA LYS A 329 -3.80 -12.50 -10.44
C LYS A 329 -2.95 -12.95 -11.62
N ASP A 330 -3.41 -12.69 -12.84
CA ASP A 330 -2.74 -13.15 -14.07
C ASP A 330 -1.63 -12.20 -14.55
N LEU A 331 -1.67 -10.94 -14.09
CA LEU A 331 -0.73 -9.85 -14.33
C LEU A 331 -0.25 -9.24 -13.00
N PRO A 332 0.63 -9.93 -12.25
CA PRO A 332 1.10 -9.44 -10.95
C PRO A 332 1.90 -8.13 -11.04
N ASP A 333 2.58 -7.91 -12.18
CA ASP A 333 3.43 -6.74 -12.44
C ASP A 333 2.70 -5.63 -13.22
N ILE A 334 1.37 -5.71 -13.37
CA ILE A 334 0.62 -4.69 -14.11
C ILE A 334 0.79 -3.32 -13.47
N ASP A 335 0.97 -2.30 -14.31
CA ASP A 335 0.95 -0.92 -13.84
C ASP A 335 -0.41 -0.58 -13.20
N SER A 336 -0.34 -0.07 -11.98
CA SER A 336 -1.53 0.25 -11.18
C SER A 336 -2.41 1.32 -11.83
N GLN A 337 -1.83 2.28 -12.57
CA GLN A 337 -2.61 3.29 -13.28
C GLN A 337 -3.30 2.71 -14.50
N GLU A 338 -2.62 1.85 -15.26
CA GLU A 338 -3.23 1.11 -16.36
C GLU A 338 -4.45 0.30 -15.89
N LEU A 339 -4.31 -0.47 -14.81
CA LEU A 339 -5.42 -1.23 -14.24
C LEU A 339 -6.57 -0.33 -13.80
N ASP A 340 -6.27 0.80 -13.15
CA ASP A 340 -7.28 1.77 -12.74
C ASP A 340 -8.02 2.37 -13.95
N HIS A 341 -7.30 2.82 -14.98
CA HIS A 341 -7.90 3.34 -16.21
C HIS A 341 -8.76 2.30 -16.91
N PHE A 342 -8.32 1.05 -16.91
CA PHE A 342 -9.05 -0.05 -17.51
C PHE A 342 -10.37 -0.30 -16.80
N ILE A 343 -10.34 -0.36 -15.47
CA ILE A 343 -11.55 -0.60 -14.67
C ILE A 343 -12.54 0.56 -14.78
N ILE A 344 -12.05 1.79 -14.90
CA ILE A 344 -12.89 2.97 -15.18
C ILE A 344 -13.63 2.80 -16.50
N LEU A 345 -12.90 2.57 -17.60
CA LEU A 345 -13.50 2.44 -18.93
C LEU A 345 -14.45 1.22 -19.00
N LEU A 346 -14.02 0.08 -18.47
CA LEU A 346 -14.84 -1.12 -18.35
C LEU A 346 -16.15 -0.81 -17.62
N SER A 347 -16.09 -0.16 -16.47
CA SER A 347 -17.26 0.15 -15.67
C SER A 347 -18.22 1.11 -16.37
N GLY A 348 -17.69 2.09 -17.12
CA GLY A 348 -18.49 2.98 -17.97
C GLY A 348 -19.23 2.22 -19.07
N ILE A 349 -18.55 1.33 -19.78
CA ILE A 349 -19.16 0.52 -20.84
C ILE A 349 -20.17 -0.48 -20.26
N LEU A 350 -19.90 -1.06 -19.08
CA LEU A 350 -20.84 -1.94 -18.39
C LEU A 350 -22.09 -1.19 -17.91
N ASN A 351 -21.94 0.04 -17.41
CA ASN A 351 -23.08 0.90 -17.11
C ASN A 351 -23.93 1.14 -18.36
N TYR A 352 -23.30 1.42 -19.50
CA TYR A 352 -24.01 1.55 -20.78
C TYR A 352 -24.71 0.24 -21.20
N ALA A 353 -24.05 -0.91 -21.06
CA ALA A 353 -24.63 -2.21 -21.39
C ALA A 353 -25.89 -2.51 -20.54
N GLY A 354 -25.83 -2.20 -19.23
CA GLY A 354 -26.98 -2.31 -18.33
C GLY A 354 -28.10 -1.33 -18.71
N TYR A 355 -27.76 -0.09 -19.04
CA TYR A 355 -28.71 0.93 -19.52
C TYR A 355 -29.41 0.47 -20.82
N CYS A 356 -28.66 -0.06 -21.79
CA CYS A 356 -29.21 -0.59 -23.04
C CYS A 356 -30.18 -1.75 -22.81
N ALA A 357 -29.84 -2.66 -21.91
CA ALA A 357 -30.69 -3.79 -21.57
C ALA A 357 -31.98 -3.35 -20.83
N LEU A 358 -31.86 -2.40 -19.90
CA LEU A 358 -33.00 -1.90 -19.12
C LEU A 358 -33.98 -1.08 -19.97
N HIS A 359 -33.46 -0.20 -20.83
CA HIS A 359 -34.27 0.73 -21.62
C HIS A 359 -34.54 0.27 -23.05
N GLY A 360 -33.97 -0.87 -23.47
CA GLY A 360 -34.17 -1.41 -24.82
C GLY A 360 -33.64 -0.50 -25.93
N ILE A 361 -32.51 0.18 -25.72
CA ILE A 361 -31.96 1.20 -26.64
C ILE A 361 -31.75 0.68 -28.07
N TYR A 362 -31.41 -0.61 -28.20
CA TYR A 362 -31.18 -1.27 -29.49
C TYR A 362 -32.31 -2.25 -29.87
N LYS A 363 -33.51 -2.05 -29.33
CA LYS A 363 -34.68 -2.85 -29.66
C LYS A 363 -35.15 -2.56 -31.08
N THR A 364 -35.42 -3.60 -31.87
CA THR A 364 -35.95 -3.50 -33.25
C THR A 364 -35.10 -2.68 -34.22
N ILE A 365 -33.79 -2.55 -33.97
CA ILE A 365 -32.88 -1.84 -34.86
C ILE A 365 -32.32 -2.82 -35.90
N GLY A 366 -32.88 -2.76 -37.12
CA GLY A 366 -32.47 -3.66 -38.22
C GLY A 366 -31.14 -3.27 -38.89
N LYS A 367 -30.74 -1.99 -38.83
CA LYS A 367 -29.47 -1.50 -39.41
C LYS A 367 -28.90 -0.37 -38.55
N LEU A 368 -27.79 -0.65 -37.89
CA LEU A 368 -26.92 0.32 -37.22
C LEU A 368 -25.50 0.14 -37.75
N SER A 369 -24.75 1.21 -38.00
CA SER A 369 -23.33 1.13 -38.34
C SER A 369 -22.45 1.07 -37.08
N GLU A 370 -21.20 0.65 -37.22
CA GLU A 370 -20.22 0.71 -36.12
C GLU A 370 -19.98 2.16 -35.69
N ASP A 371 -19.99 3.10 -36.64
CA ASP A 371 -19.87 4.53 -36.36
C ASP A 371 -21.01 5.09 -35.51
N ASP A 372 -22.25 4.69 -35.81
CA ASP A 372 -23.41 5.07 -35.00
C ASP A 372 -23.35 4.45 -33.60
N PHE A 373 -22.84 3.21 -33.49
CA PHE A 373 -22.67 2.56 -32.19
C PHE A 373 -21.66 3.31 -31.34
N ARG A 374 -20.49 3.60 -31.92
CA ARG A 374 -19.43 4.38 -31.29
C ARG A 374 -19.93 5.74 -30.83
N ASP A 375 -20.55 6.51 -31.72
CA ASP A 375 -20.92 7.89 -31.42
C ASP A 375 -22.00 7.95 -30.32
N ARG A 376 -22.90 6.95 -30.25
CA ARG A 376 -23.83 6.79 -29.12
C ARG A 376 -23.13 6.44 -27.81
N LEU A 377 -22.19 5.50 -27.84
CA LEU A 377 -21.43 5.12 -26.65
C LEU A 377 -20.59 6.28 -26.14
N ILE A 378 -19.88 7.02 -27.02
CA ILE A 378 -19.13 8.23 -26.64
C ILE A 378 -20.07 9.25 -26.01
N THR A 379 -21.21 9.56 -26.65
CA THR A 379 -22.17 10.52 -26.10
C THR A 379 -22.60 10.15 -24.69
N TYR A 380 -22.82 8.85 -24.44
CA TYR A 380 -23.17 8.35 -23.12
C TYR A 380 -22.01 8.46 -22.12
N LEU A 381 -20.80 8.05 -22.51
CA LEU A 381 -19.60 8.12 -21.66
C LEU A 381 -19.19 9.57 -21.35
N SER A 382 -19.37 10.49 -22.29
CA SER A 382 -19.13 11.93 -22.11
C SER A 382 -20.02 12.56 -21.03
N ALA A 383 -21.19 11.97 -20.75
CA ALA A 383 -22.07 12.41 -19.67
C ALA A 383 -21.63 11.88 -18.28
N ASN A 384 -20.69 10.94 -18.22
CA ASN A 384 -20.17 10.39 -16.97
C ASN A 384 -19.04 11.30 -16.42
N PRO A 385 -19.18 11.92 -15.23
CA PRO A 385 -18.16 12.81 -14.66
C PRO A 385 -16.78 12.17 -14.47
N THR A 386 -16.71 10.84 -14.35
CA THR A 386 -15.47 10.10 -14.12
C THR A 386 -14.69 9.84 -15.41
N ILE A 387 -15.34 9.88 -16.58
CA ILE A 387 -14.74 9.48 -17.87
C ILE A 387 -14.80 10.60 -18.92
N GLY A 388 -15.82 11.45 -18.83
CA GLY A 388 -16.25 12.25 -19.97
C GLY A 388 -15.28 13.32 -20.45
N GLY A 389 -14.42 13.84 -19.57
CA GLY A 389 -13.37 14.81 -19.93
C GLY A 389 -12.23 14.21 -20.75
N ASP A 390 -11.99 12.91 -20.61
CA ASP A 390 -10.78 12.24 -21.12
C ASP A 390 -11.09 11.17 -22.18
N ILE A 391 -12.37 10.99 -22.54
CA ILE A 391 -12.77 10.05 -23.57
C ILE A 391 -12.49 10.63 -24.96
N ILE A 392 -11.68 9.92 -25.75
CA ILE A 392 -11.23 10.38 -27.06
C ILE A 392 -11.77 9.45 -28.14
N LYS A 393 -12.31 10.06 -29.20
CA LYS A 393 -12.53 9.41 -30.49
C LYS A 393 -11.23 9.45 -31.26
N GLU A 394 -10.51 8.33 -31.31
CA GLU A 394 -9.22 8.28 -31.99
C GLU A 394 -9.37 8.37 -33.51
N GLY A 395 -8.43 9.07 -34.14
CA GLY A 395 -8.19 9.01 -35.58
C GLY A 395 -7.36 7.78 -35.96
N HIS A 396 -6.93 7.69 -37.23
CA HIS A 396 -6.12 6.56 -37.70
C HIS A 396 -4.83 6.39 -36.88
N VAL A 397 -4.67 5.25 -36.21
CA VAL A 397 -3.42 4.86 -35.53
C VAL A 397 -2.92 3.56 -36.15
N ALA A 398 -1.66 3.54 -36.59
CA ALA A 398 -0.92 2.35 -37.04
C ALA A 398 -1.69 1.42 -38.02
N GLY A 399 -2.38 1.97 -39.01
CA GLY A 399 -3.02 1.21 -40.09
C GLY A 399 -4.44 0.70 -39.82
N GLY A 400 -5.08 1.13 -38.72
CA GLY A 400 -6.47 0.84 -38.41
C GLY A 400 -7.21 2.02 -37.75
N ARG A 401 -8.55 1.95 -37.72
CA ARG A 401 -9.41 2.92 -37.03
C ARG A 401 -9.60 2.42 -35.59
N VAL A 402 -8.98 3.09 -34.62
CA VAL A 402 -9.24 2.86 -33.19
C VAL A 402 -10.57 3.55 -32.84
N GLU A 403 -11.46 2.87 -32.13
CA GLU A 403 -12.83 3.37 -31.93
C GLU A 403 -12.96 4.32 -30.73
N ILE A 404 -12.58 3.90 -29.52
CA ILE A 404 -12.62 4.74 -28.32
C ILE A 404 -11.35 4.52 -27.49
N ARG A 405 -10.77 5.60 -26.97
CA ARG A 405 -9.66 5.55 -26.00
C ARG A 405 -9.98 6.37 -24.75
N TYR A 406 -9.64 5.83 -23.59
CA TYR A 406 -9.58 6.53 -22.31
C TYR A 406 -8.19 6.35 -21.73
N GLN A 407 -7.44 7.45 -21.57
CA GLN A 407 -6.04 7.41 -21.17
C GLN A 407 -5.22 6.44 -22.06
N ASN A 408 -4.60 5.40 -21.49
CA ASN A 408 -3.84 4.37 -22.23
C ASN A 408 -4.67 3.15 -22.64
N ILE A 409 -5.99 3.11 -22.34
CA ILE A 409 -6.84 1.94 -22.61
C ILE A 409 -7.70 2.16 -23.84
N ILE A 410 -7.66 1.18 -24.75
CA ILE A 410 -8.47 1.15 -25.97
C ILE A 410 -9.67 0.22 -25.82
N ALA A 411 -10.84 0.69 -26.28
CA ALA A 411 -12.01 -0.12 -26.53
C ALA A 411 -12.27 -0.22 -28.05
N GLU A 412 -12.13 -1.42 -28.59
CA GLU A 412 -12.53 -1.76 -29.96
C GLU A 412 -14.02 -2.06 -30.00
N LEU A 413 -14.74 -1.44 -30.92
CA LEU A 413 -16.18 -1.64 -31.04
C LEU A 413 -16.53 -2.41 -32.31
N LYS A 414 -17.55 -3.26 -32.23
CA LYS A 414 -18.07 -4.01 -33.37
C LYS A 414 -19.59 -4.12 -33.34
N VAL A 415 -20.18 -4.23 -34.52
CA VAL A 415 -21.61 -4.53 -34.68
C VAL A 415 -21.77 -5.83 -35.46
N GLU A 416 -22.27 -6.87 -34.81
CA GLU A 416 -22.53 -8.16 -35.44
C GLU A 416 -24.03 -8.32 -35.77
N LYS A 417 -24.32 -8.86 -36.96
CA LYS A 417 -25.69 -8.97 -37.51
C LYS A 417 -26.05 -10.38 -37.97
N LYS A 418 -25.05 -11.26 -38.11
CA LYS A 418 -25.17 -12.58 -38.73
C LYS A 418 -24.76 -13.72 -37.80
N ILE A 419 -23.72 -13.53 -36.98
CA ILE A 419 -23.17 -14.59 -36.13
C ILE A 419 -23.76 -14.49 -34.72
N SER A 420 -24.68 -15.38 -34.36
CA SER A 420 -25.29 -15.41 -33.01
C SER A 420 -24.47 -16.23 -31.99
N ASP A 421 -23.61 -17.13 -32.48
CA ASP A 421 -22.69 -17.92 -31.65
C ASP A 421 -21.60 -17.01 -31.05
N ARG A 422 -21.57 -16.94 -29.71
CA ARG A 422 -20.64 -16.07 -28.97
C ARG A 422 -19.18 -16.42 -29.22
N ALA A 423 -18.82 -17.70 -29.25
CA ALA A 423 -17.44 -18.12 -29.44
C ALA A 423 -16.94 -17.74 -30.83
N LYS A 424 -17.77 -17.95 -31.86
CA LYS A 424 -17.44 -17.56 -33.25
C LYS A 424 -17.38 -16.04 -33.41
N MET A 425 -18.27 -15.31 -32.74
CA MET A 425 -18.28 -13.85 -32.76
C MET A 425 -16.99 -13.28 -32.14
N VAL A 426 -16.58 -13.80 -30.99
CA VAL A 426 -15.32 -13.39 -30.34
C VAL A 426 -14.12 -13.76 -31.20
N ASP A 427 -14.07 -14.98 -31.75
CA ASP A 427 -12.95 -15.43 -32.59
C ASP A 427 -12.74 -14.53 -33.82
N LYS A 428 -13.83 -14.05 -34.41
CA LYS A 428 -13.82 -13.12 -35.55
C LYS A 428 -13.18 -11.77 -35.20
N TYR A 429 -13.37 -11.26 -33.99
CA TYR A 429 -13.03 -9.87 -33.64
C TYR A 429 -11.84 -9.72 -32.67
N LYS A 430 -11.43 -10.78 -31.95
CA LYS A 430 -10.38 -10.73 -30.91
C LYS A 430 -9.00 -10.26 -31.38
N ARG A 431 -8.70 -10.34 -32.69
CA ARG A 431 -7.38 -9.96 -33.24
C ARG A 431 -7.14 -8.46 -33.20
N GLN A 432 -8.15 -7.64 -33.43
CA GLN A 432 -7.99 -6.18 -33.56
C GLN A 432 -7.59 -5.51 -32.22
N PRO A 433 -8.22 -5.82 -31.07
CA PRO A 433 -7.77 -5.30 -29.78
C PRO A 433 -6.31 -5.65 -29.46
N SER A 434 -5.86 -6.86 -29.82
CA SER A 434 -4.47 -7.31 -29.55
C SER A 434 -3.45 -6.45 -30.30
N VAL A 435 -3.75 -6.04 -31.54
CA VAL A 435 -2.86 -5.21 -32.35
C VAL A 435 -2.67 -3.82 -31.74
N TYR A 436 -3.75 -3.24 -31.20
CA TYR A 436 -3.69 -1.90 -30.62
C TYR A 436 -3.05 -1.88 -29.22
N ALA A 437 -3.29 -2.91 -28.41
CA ALA A 437 -2.60 -3.09 -27.14
C ALA A 437 -1.07 -3.09 -27.33
N SER A 438 -0.56 -3.81 -28.34
CA SER A 438 0.86 -3.77 -28.71
C SER A 438 1.31 -2.37 -29.16
N ALA A 439 0.50 -1.65 -29.94
CA ALA A 439 0.87 -0.35 -30.49
C ALA A 439 1.02 0.74 -29.41
N LEU A 440 0.23 0.66 -28.33
CA LEU A 440 0.31 1.58 -27.18
C LEU A 440 1.15 1.05 -26.02
N SER A 441 1.78 -0.14 -26.16
CA SER A 441 2.47 -0.82 -25.06
C SER A 441 1.60 -1.00 -23.82
N ALA A 442 0.30 -1.25 -24.01
CA ALA A 442 -0.65 -1.57 -22.95
C ALA A 442 -0.86 -3.09 -22.87
N ASP A 443 -1.01 -3.61 -21.66
CA ASP A 443 -1.34 -5.00 -21.38
C ASP A 443 -2.84 -5.27 -21.34
N LEU A 444 -3.67 -4.23 -21.30
CA LEU A 444 -5.12 -4.34 -21.22
C LEU A 444 -5.84 -3.67 -22.41
N ALA A 445 -6.88 -4.34 -22.92
CA ALA A 445 -7.80 -3.78 -23.91
C ALA A 445 -9.24 -4.25 -23.73
N ILE A 446 -10.19 -3.57 -24.35
CA ILE A 446 -11.61 -3.93 -24.33
C ILE A 446 -12.11 -4.21 -25.75
N LEU A 447 -12.90 -5.27 -25.90
CA LEU A 447 -13.67 -5.58 -27.10
C LEU A 447 -15.15 -5.50 -26.76
N CYS A 448 -15.84 -4.49 -27.29
CA CYS A 448 -17.28 -4.29 -27.06
C CYS A 448 -18.07 -4.56 -28.34
N ILE A 449 -18.92 -5.59 -28.31
CA ILE A 449 -19.68 -6.03 -29.48
C ILE A 449 -21.16 -5.78 -29.24
N LEU A 450 -21.80 -5.01 -30.11
CA LEU A 450 -23.25 -4.91 -30.19
C LEU A 450 -23.78 -6.05 -31.07
N ASP A 451 -24.54 -6.96 -30.47
CA ASP A 451 -25.15 -8.09 -31.17
C ASP A 451 -26.58 -7.77 -31.64
N LEU A 452 -26.71 -7.45 -32.93
CA LEU A 452 -27.97 -7.20 -33.63
C LEU A 452 -28.51 -8.43 -34.37
N THR A 453 -28.02 -9.64 -34.09
CA THR A 453 -28.64 -10.86 -34.63
C THR A 453 -30.08 -11.03 -34.14
N ASP A 454 -30.93 -11.69 -34.93
CA ASP A 454 -32.30 -11.99 -34.51
C ASP A 454 -32.29 -12.93 -33.30
N LYS A 455 -33.02 -12.54 -32.25
CA LYS A 455 -33.08 -13.29 -31.00
C LYS A 455 -34.26 -14.24 -31.06
N ILE A 456 -33.97 -15.53 -31.28
CA ILE A 456 -34.97 -16.61 -31.28
C ILE A 456 -35.20 -17.20 -29.88
N LEU A 457 -34.30 -16.93 -28.93
CA LEU A 457 -34.39 -17.35 -27.53
C LEU A 457 -34.19 -16.12 -26.63
N PRO A 458 -34.68 -16.16 -25.37
CA PRO A 458 -34.42 -15.11 -24.40
C PRO A 458 -32.92 -14.84 -24.24
N SER A 459 -32.55 -13.58 -24.08
CA SER A 459 -31.16 -13.22 -23.81
C SER A 459 -30.76 -13.63 -22.39
N THR A 460 -29.48 -13.92 -22.22
CA THR A 460 -28.89 -14.18 -20.90
C THR A 460 -28.78 -12.88 -20.10
N SER A 461 -28.41 -13.00 -18.82
CA SER A 461 -28.05 -11.84 -18.00
C SER A 461 -26.87 -11.08 -18.64
N VAL A 462 -26.92 -9.75 -18.67
CA VAL A 462 -25.83 -8.90 -19.20
C VAL A 462 -24.47 -9.29 -18.61
N ALA A 463 -24.41 -9.63 -17.31
CA ALA A 463 -23.17 -10.06 -16.65
C ALA A 463 -22.54 -11.33 -17.24
N ASN A 464 -23.33 -12.22 -17.86
CA ASN A 464 -22.83 -13.45 -18.50
C ASN A 464 -22.21 -13.17 -19.89
N ASN A 465 -22.47 -11.99 -20.45
CA ASN A 465 -21.89 -11.53 -21.72
C ASN A 465 -20.58 -10.73 -21.50
N VAL A 466 -20.02 -10.77 -20.30
CA VAL A 466 -18.79 -10.07 -19.94
C VAL A 466 -17.78 -11.11 -19.48
N PHE A 467 -16.60 -11.13 -20.05
CA PHE A 467 -15.53 -12.08 -19.67
C PHE A 467 -14.20 -11.63 -20.26
N THR A 468 -13.11 -12.26 -19.82
CA THR A 468 -11.75 -12.00 -20.30
C THR A 468 -11.30 -13.10 -21.26
N ILE A 469 -10.39 -12.75 -22.18
CA ILE A 469 -9.65 -13.68 -23.01
C ILE A 469 -8.17 -13.24 -23.05
N PRO A 470 -7.22 -14.17 -23.28
CA PRO A 470 -5.84 -13.78 -23.53
C PRO A 470 -5.71 -13.04 -24.87
N ALA A 471 -4.80 -12.07 -24.93
CA ALA A 471 -4.39 -11.47 -26.19
C ALA A 471 -3.61 -12.47 -27.05
N VAL A 472 -3.70 -12.32 -28.39
CA VAL A 472 -2.98 -13.19 -29.34
C VAL A 472 -2.02 -12.35 -30.16
N PHE A 473 -0.73 -12.63 -30.05
CA PHE A 473 0.33 -11.91 -30.77
C PHE A 473 0.94 -12.78 -31.88
N HIS A 474 1.39 -12.13 -32.95
CA HIS A 474 2.05 -12.82 -34.05
C HIS A 474 3.37 -13.46 -33.57
N GLY A 475 3.62 -14.70 -33.98
CA GLY A 475 4.84 -15.44 -33.62
C GLY A 475 4.78 -16.16 -32.28
N PHE A 476 3.67 -16.06 -31.54
CA PHE A 476 3.52 -16.66 -30.22
C PHE A 476 2.25 -17.51 -30.14
N VAL A 477 2.42 -18.83 -29.96
CA VAL A 477 1.28 -19.76 -29.74
C VAL A 477 0.67 -19.54 -28.37
N ASN A 478 1.51 -19.20 -27.39
CA ASN A 478 1.16 -18.64 -26.09
C ASN A 478 1.88 -17.29 -26.01
N ALA A 479 1.15 -16.19 -25.82
CA ALA A 479 1.72 -14.85 -25.73
C ALA A 479 2.85 -14.79 -24.68
N PRO A 480 3.99 -14.12 -24.97
CA PRO A 480 5.09 -13.96 -24.03
C PRO A 480 4.71 -12.93 -22.94
N THR A 481 3.75 -12.06 -23.24
CA THR A 481 3.09 -11.14 -22.32
C THR A 481 1.71 -11.68 -21.99
N THR A 482 1.33 -11.58 -20.72
CA THR A 482 0.08 -12.06 -20.14
C THR A 482 -1.10 -11.13 -20.42
N SER A 483 -1.00 -10.28 -21.45
CA SER A 483 -1.96 -9.24 -21.79
C SER A 483 -3.39 -9.79 -21.96
N LYS A 484 -4.38 -9.04 -21.48
CA LYS A 484 -5.79 -9.48 -21.36
C LYS A 484 -6.72 -8.58 -22.14
N ILE A 485 -7.76 -9.18 -22.72
CA ILE A 485 -8.86 -8.45 -23.37
C ILE A 485 -10.15 -8.74 -22.61
N ALA A 486 -10.83 -7.71 -22.11
CA ALA A 486 -12.20 -7.84 -21.65
C ALA A 486 -13.17 -7.76 -22.84
N VAL A 487 -13.96 -8.81 -23.01
CA VAL A 487 -15.03 -8.89 -23.99
C VAL A 487 -16.35 -8.51 -23.31
N ILE A 488 -17.10 -7.61 -23.94
CA ILE A 488 -18.43 -7.17 -23.53
C ILE A 488 -19.36 -7.35 -24.72
N ILE A 489 -20.44 -8.11 -24.55
CA ILE A 489 -21.45 -8.29 -25.60
C ILE A 489 -22.78 -7.65 -25.17
N ILE A 490 -23.16 -6.59 -25.86
CA ILE A 490 -24.43 -5.89 -25.65
C ILE A 490 -25.49 -6.51 -26.56
N ASP A 491 -26.52 -7.09 -25.97
CA ASP A 491 -27.61 -7.69 -26.74
C ASP A 491 -28.57 -6.61 -27.27
N GLY A 492 -28.65 -6.48 -28.59
CA GLY A 492 -29.69 -5.73 -29.29
C GLY A 492 -30.76 -6.66 -29.87
N ASN A 493 -31.74 -6.08 -30.56
CA ASN A 493 -32.86 -6.80 -31.18
C ASN A 493 -33.60 -7.75 -30.22
N LEU A 494 -33.66 -7.38 -28.93
CA LEU A 494 -34.44 -8.09 -27.93
C LEU A 494 -35.93 -8.02 -28.25
N LYS A 495 -36.63 -9.16 -28.12
CA LYS A 495 -38.08 -9.26 -28.29
C LYS A 495 -38.75 -8.97 -26.95
N ASN A 496 -40.05 -8.67 -26.99
CA ASN A 496 -40.84 -8.69 -25.76
C ASN A 496 -40.81 -10.09 -25.17
N PRO A 497 -40.83 -10.26 -23.83
CA PRO A 497 -40.86 -11.58 -23.20
C PRO A 497 -41.96 -12.51 -23.75
N SER A 498 -43.10 -11.95 -24.13
CA SER A 498 -44.25 -12.68 -24.70
C SER A 498 -44.08 -13.09 -26.17
N ALA A 499 -42.97 -12.71 -26.82
CA ALA A 499 -42.72 -12.91 -28.25
C ALA A 499 -41.49 -13.80 -28.53
N TYR A 500 -40.96 -14.46 -27.49
CA TYR A 500 -39.96 -15.51 -27.60
C TYR A 500 -40.59 -16.89 -27.80
#